data_AF-A0A928XCX2-F1
#
_entry.id   AF-A0A928XCX2-F1
#
_cell.length_a   1.000
_cell.length_b   1.000
_cell.length_c   1.000
_cell.angle_alpha   90.00
_cell.angle_beta   90.00
_cell.angle_gamma   90.00
#
_symmetry.space_group_name_H-M   'P 1'
#
loop_
_entity.id
_entity.type
_entity.pdbx_description
1 polymer ?
#
loop_
_entity_poly.entity_id
_entity_poly.type
_entity_poly.pdbx_seq_one_letter_code
_entity_poly.pdbx_strand_id
1 'polypeptide(L)'
;MARELGQGIDCCDEEACCDDDGDCGPGEHCVEGEYYADECDDENCPPGQPGCECPPGQHCEGGECVTEPCDDDGDCAPGQECVDGDCTCEDDDDCLSGDACVDGVCEDCPGECCDNADCDEGNPCTGDYCRRG
;
A
#
# COMPACT_ATOMS: atom_id res chain seq x y z
N MET A 1 -36.57 6.75 24.32
CA MET A 1 -35.95 7.98 24.84
C MET A 1 -34.48 7.62 25.00
N ALA A 2 -33.68 7.86 23.95
CA ALA A 2 -32.67 8.93 23.88
C ALA A 2 -31.54 8.73 24.91
N ARG A 3 -30.24 8.73 24.62
CA ARG A 3 -29.40 9.06 23.45
C ARG A 3 -27.94 8.66 23.80
N GLU A 4 -27.12 8.34 22.79
CA GLU A 4 -25.72 8.79 22.50
C GLU A 4 -24.77 9.04 23.69
N LEU A 5 -23.50 8.57 23.78
CA LEU A 5 -22.30 8.80 22.95
C LEU A 5 -21.23 7.74 23.37
N GLY A 6 -20.54 7.02 22.49
CA GLY A 6 -19.26 7.45 21.90
C GLY A 6 -18.10 7.45 22.91
N GLN A 7 -17.27 6.39 22.96
CA GLN A 7 -15.88 6.38 23.43
C GLN A 7 -15.27 4.96 23.36
N GLY A 8 -14.25 4.81 22.51
CA GLY A 8 -13.17 3.80 22.50
C GLY A 8 -13.51 2.39 22.95
N ILE A 9 -13.59 1.47 21.98
CA ILE A 9 -13.48 0.04 22.31
C ILE A 9 -12.08 -0.14 22.90
N ASP A 10 -12.05 -0.43 24.19
CA ASP A 10 -10.90 -0.91 24.93
C ASP A 10 -10.66 -2.35 24.45
N CYS A 11 -9.97 -2.51 23.32
CA CYS A 11 -9.72 -3.81 22.69
C CYS A 11 -8.56 -4.58 23.35
N CYS A 12 -8.45 -4.59 24.68
CA CYS A 12 -7.35 -5.26 25.37
C CYS A 12 -7.84 -5.99 26.62
N ASP A 13 -8.55 -7.12 26.47
CA ASP A 13 -8.71 -8.10 27.54
C ASP A 13 -8.02 -9.42 27.14
N GLU A 14 -6.70 -9.39 27.38
CA GLU A 14 -5.77 -10.48 27.74
C GLU A 14 -5.43 -11.64 26.77
N GLU A 15 -6.09 -11.90 25.63
CA GLU A 15 -5.65 -13.05 24.78
C GLU A 15 -5.64 -12.92 23.24
N ALA A 16 -6.25 -11.89 22.63
CA ALA A 16 -6.04 -11.47 21.23
C ALA A 16 -6.82 -10.16 20.99
N CYS A 17 -6.23 -9.22 20.26
CA CYS A 17 -6.80 -7.89 20.05
C CYS A 17 -7.73 -7.82 18.82
N CYS A 18 -7.63 -8.78 17.89
CA CYS A 18 -8.49 -8.90 16.71
C CYS A 18 -8.76 -10.38 16.38
N ASP A 19 -9.88 -10.71 15.72
CA ASP A 19 -10.20 -12.06 15.22
C ASP A 19 -10.14 -12.11 13.68
N ASP A 20 -10.50 -10.99 13.03
CA ASP A 20 -10.34 -10.76 11.58
C ASP A 20 -10.13 -9.27 11.24
N ASP A 21 -9.82 -8.96 9.98
CA ASP A 21 -9.55 -7.58 9.51
C ASP A 21 -10.74 -6.63 9.68
N GLY A 22 -11.96 -7.15 9.89
CA GLY A 22 -13.14 -6.35 10.21
C GLY A 22 -13.14 -5.76 11.62
N ASP A 23 -12.26 -6.27 12.50
CA ASP A 23 -12.02 -5.73 13.84
C ASP A 23 -10.99 -4.58 13.84
N CYS A 24 -10.32 -4.38 12.70
CA CYS A 24 -9.24 -3.43 12.52
C CYS A 24 -9.72 -2.08 11.96
N GLY A 25 -8.95 -1.02 12.20
CA GLY A 25 -9.17 0.28 11.59
C GLY A 25 -8.82 0.29 10.10
N PRO A 26 -9.12 1.40 9.40
CA PRO A 26 -8.75 1.55 7.99
C PRO A 26 -7.24 1.45 7.85
N GLY A 27 -6.83 0.46 7.05
CA GLY A 27 -5.44 0.17 6.78
C GLY A 27 -4.69 -0.57 7.89
N GLU A 28 -5.40 -1.46 8.57
CA GLU A 28 -4.85 -2.35 9.57
C GLU A 28 -5.32 -3.78 9.27
N HIS A 29 -4.45 -4.77 9.46
CA HIS A 29 -4.73 -6.20 9.23
C HIS A 29 -4.57 -6.98 10.53
N CYS A 30 -5.38 -8.02 10.71
CA CYS A 30 -5.31 -8.90 11.85
C CYS A 30 -4.44 -10.12 11.56
N VAL A 31 -3.36 -10.28 12.32
CA VAL A 31 -2.46 -11.44 12.19
C VAL A 31 -2.26 -12.10 13.54
N GLU A 32 -2.73 -13.35 13.65
CA GLU A 32 -2.63 -14.17 14.87
C GLU A 32 -3.12 -13.49 16.16
N GLY A 33 -4.05 -12.53 16.04
CA GLY A 33 -4.62 -11.79 17.16
C GLY A 33 -3.90 -10.49 17.50
N GLU A 34 -2.94 -10.06 16.68
CA GLU A 34 -2.22 -8.80 16.81
C GLU A 34 -2.57 -7.89 15.62
N TYR A 35 -2.56 -6.57 15.85
CA TYR A 35 -2.81 -5.58 14.79
C TYR A 35 -1.52 -5.23 14.06
N TYR A 36 -1.59 -5.17 12.74
CA TYR A 36 -0.51 -4.68 11.88
C TYR A 36 -1.05 -3.51 11.06
N ALA A 37 -0.33 -2.39 11.04
CA ALA A 37 -0.67 -1.28 10.16
C ALA A 37 -0.25 -1.60 8.71
N ASP A 38 -0.87 -0.94 7.74
CA ASP A 38 -0.47 -0.87 6.33
C ASP A 38 0.92 -0.23 6.12
N GLU A 39 1.56 0.26 7.20
CA GLU A 39 2.95 0.69 7.19
C GLU A 39 3.85 -0.55 7.16
N CYS A 40 4.78 -0.62 6.21
CA CYS A 40 5.71 -1.74 6.10
C CYS A 40 6.50 -1.91 7.42
N ASP A 41 6.76 -3.13 7.87
CA ASP A 41 7.54 -3.37 9.09
C ASP A 41 8.58 -4.49 8.88
N ASP A 42 9.86 -4.11 8.81
CA ASP A 42 10.99 -5.05 8.63
C ASP A 42 11.21 -5.97 9.84
N GLU A 43 10.85 -5.55 11.05
CA GLU A 43 11.25 -6.24 12.28
C GLU A 43 10.25 -7.32 12.72
N ASN A 44 8.97 -7.20 12.33
CA ASN A 44 7.90 -8.06 12.79
C ASN A 44 7.11 -8.73 11.68
N CYS A 45 7.47 -8.56 10.40
CA CYS A 45 6.68 -9.18 9.33
C CYS A 45 7.18 -10.58 8.89
N PRO A 46 6.31 -11.61 8.95
CA PRO A 46 6.50 -12.88 8.26
C PRO A 46 6.50 -12.71 6.73
N PRO A 47 7.29 -13.49 5.97
CA PRO A 47 7.30 -13.42 4.52
C PRO A 47 5.94 -13.81 3.90
N GLY A 48 5.44 -13.01 2.96
CA GLY A 48 4.21 -13.28 2.20
C GLY A 48 2.94 -12.67 2.80
N GLN A 49 3.05 -11.63 3.64
CA GLN A 49 1.89 -10.96 4.21
C GLN A 49 1.57 -9.65 3.46
N PRO A 50 0.33 -9.49 2.96
CA PRO A 50 -0.10 -8.23 2.34
C PRO A 50 -0.07 -7.10 3.38
N GLY A 51 0.42 -5.92 2.99
CA GLY A 51 0.57 -4.74 3.86
C GLY A 51 1.93 -4.62 4.55
N CYS A 52 2.74 -5.68 4.58
CA CYS A 52 4.10 -5.63 5.12
C CYS A 52 5.21 -5.49 4.06
N GLU A 53 4.93 -5.92 2.84
CA GLU A 53 5.89 -5.93 1.75
C GLU A 53 5.70 -4.65 0.95
N CYS A 54 6.80 -3.94 0.74
CA CYS A 54 6.77 -2.80 -0.15
C CYS A 54 6.51 -3.23 -1.60
N PRO A 55 5.92 -2.36 -2.42
CA PRO A 55 5.75 -2.61 -3.84
C PRO A 55 7.10 -2.97 -4.49
N PRO A 56 7.09 -3.69 -5.62
CA PRO A 56 8.31 -4.02 -6.35
C PRO A 56 9.18 -2.77 -6.60
N GLY A 57 10.49 -2.92 -6.44
CA GLY A 57 11.45 -1.82 -6.57
C GLY A 57 11.55 -0.93 -5.34
N GLN A 58 10.92 -1.31 -4.23
CA GLN A 58 11.02 -0.60 -2.96
C GLN A 58 11.43 -1.55 -1.82
N HIS A 59 12.07 -1.00 -0.81
CA HIS A 59 12.33 -1.64 0.47
C HIS A 59 11.69 -0.85 1.59
N CYS A 60 11.48 -1.52 2.72
CA CYS A 60 11.00 -0.84 3.90
C CYS A 60 12.18 -0.14 4.61
N GLU A 61 12.02 1.14 4.92
CA GLU A 61 12.97 1.90 5.72
C GLU A 61 12.23 2.76 6.74
N GLY A 62 12.25 2.33 8.00
CA GLY A 62 11.67 3.10 9.10
C GLY A 62 10.14 3.20 9.10
N GLY A 63 9.46 2.22 8.49
CA GLY A 63 7.99 2.20 8.38
C GLY A 63 7.45 2.72 7.04
N GLU A 64 8.33 3.24 6.18
CA GLU A 64 7.97 3.80 4.88
C GLU A 64 8.61 2.97 3.76
N CYS A 65 7.85 2.74 2.69
CA CYS A 65 8.40 2.17 1.47
C CYS A 65 9.20 3.22 0.72
N VAL A 66 10.46 2.89 0.44
CA VAL A 66 11.41 3.75 -0.26
C VAL A 66 12.02 2.98 -1.42
N THR A 67 12.43 3.66 -2.49
CA THR A 67 13.01 3.00 -3.66
C THR A 67 14.29 2.23 -3.32
N GLU A 68 14.39 1.03 -3.86
CA GLU A 68 15.60 0.23 -3.78
C GLU A 68 16.71 0.91 -4.60
N PRO A 69 17.91 1.07 -4.02
CA PRO A 69 19.06 1.56 -4.76
C PRO A 69 19.50 0.51 -5.78
N CYS A 70 19.84 0.94 -6.99
CA CYS A 70 20.29 0.06 -8.07
C CYS A 70 21.60 0.54 -8.72
N ASP A 71 22.39 -0.40 -9.23
CA ASP A 71 23.57 -0.11 -10.06
C ASP A 71 23.27 -0.39 -11.56
N ASP A 72 22.39 -1.36 -11.85
CA ASP A 72 21.86 -1.64 -13.18
C ASP A 72 20.44 -2.22 -13.14
N ASP A 73 19.76 -2.29 -14.30
CA ASP A 73 18.37 -2.77 -14.42
C ASP A 73 18.16 -4.18 -13.85
N GLY A 74 19.22 -4.98 -13.74
CA GLY A 74 19.16 -6.32 -13.15
C GLY A 74 18.96 -6.35 -11.64
N ASP A 75 19.17 -5.21 -10.97
CA ASP A 75 18.93 -5.04 -9.53
C ASP A 75 17.44 -4.76 -9.23
N CYS A 76 16.68 -4.31 -10.23
CA CYS A 76 15.28 -3.93 -10.09
C CYS A 76 14.31 -5.10 -10.31
N ALA A 77 13.05 -4.90 -9.90
CA ALA A 77 12.01 -5.88 -10.15
C ALA A 77 11.75 -6.03 -11.67
N PRO A 78 11.22 -7.18 -12.13
CA PRO A 78 10.93 -7.38 -13.54
C PRO A 78 9.96 -6.30 -14.07
N GLY A 79 10.39 -5.57 -15.10
CA GLY A 79 9.64 -4.45 -15.68
C GLY A 79 10.28 -3.09 -15.38
N GLN A 80 10.92 -2.95 -14.21
CA GLN A 80 11.55 -1.70 -13.80
C GLN A 80 12.94 -1.49 -14.40
N GLU A 81 13.35 -0.23 -14.50
CA GLU A 81 14.66 0.21 -14.98
C GLU A 81 15.42 0.97 -13.90
N CYS A 82 16.75 0.90 -13.95
CA CYS A 82 17.60 1.63 -13.01
C CYS A 82 17.93 3.03 -13.53
N VAL A 83 17.31 4.06 -12.96
CA VAL A 83 17.49 5.45 -13.38
C VAL A 83 18.09 6.28 -12.26
N ASP A 84 19.26 6.87 -12.51
CA ASP A 84 20.00 7.71 -11.57
C ASP A 84 20.29 7.06 -10.20
N GLY A 85 20.21 5.73 -10.12
CA GLY A 85 20.48 4.92 -8.92
C GLY A 85 19.24 4.45 -8.18
N ASP A 86 18.04 4.68 -8.71
CA ASP A 86 16.76 4.25 -8.16
C ASP A 86 16.00 3.39 -9.18
N CYS A 87 15.31 2.34 -8.72
CA CYS A 87 14.43 1.54 -9.56
C CYS A 87 13.14 2.30 -9.90
N THR A 88 12.84 2.45 -11.20
CA THR A 88 11.66 3.20 -11.67
C THR A 88 10.80 2.36 -12.60
N CYS A 89 9.49 2.66 -12.64
CA CYS A 89 8.57 2.11 -13.64
C CYS A 89 8.35 3.11 -14.80
N GLU A 90 8.03 2.61 -16.00
CA GLU A 90 7.58 3.43 -17.14
C GLU A 90 6.05 3.41 -17.25
N ASP A 91 5.42 2.25 -16.98
CA ASP A 91 3.98 2.06 -17.01
C ASP A 91 3.49 0.99 -16.01
N ASP A 92 2.17 0.85 -15.89
CA ASP A 92 1.55 -0.02 -14.87
C ASP A 92 1.89 -1.51 -15.05
N ASP A 93 2.25 -1.96 -16.26
CA ASP A 93 2.66 -3.35 -16.50
C ASP A 93 4.04 -3.64 -15.86
N ASP A 94 4.81 -2.61 -15.48
CA ASP A 94 6.07 -2.74 -14.73
C ASP A 94 5.85 -2.96 -13.22
N CYS A 95 4.62 -2.75 -12.75
CA CYS A 95 4.23 -2.89 -11.35
C CYS A 95 3.49 -4.21 -11.06
N LEU A 96 3.34 -4.55 -9.78
CA LEU A 96 2.59 -5.75 -9.40
C LEU A 96 1.09 -5.56 -9.64
N SER A 97 0.36 -6.67 -9.72
CA SER A 97 -1.09 -6.61 -9.91
C SER A 97 -1.77 -5.95 -8.72
N GLY A 98 -2.35 -4.76 -8.94
CA GLY A 98 -2.95 -3.94 -7.89
C GLY A 98 -2.24 -2.60 -7.70
N ASP A 99 -1.04 -2.44 -8.24
CA ASP A 99 -0.25 -1.22 -8.21
C ASP A 99 -0.34 -0.47 -9.55
N ALA A 100 -0.04 0.82 -9.53
CA ALA A 100 0.07 1.67 -10.73
C ALA A 100 1.41 2.43 -10.73
N CYS A 101 1.91 2.73 -11.92
CA CYS A 101 3.14 3.50 -12.07
C CYS A 101 2.84 5.00 -12.00
N VAL A 102 3.08 5.60 -10.83
CA VAL A 102 2.83 7.02 -10.58
C VAL A 102 4.16 7.76 -10.42
N ASP A 103 4.42 8.71 -11.33
CA ASP A 103 5.65 9.52 -11.33
C ASP A 103 6.95 8.70 -11.24
N GLY A 104 6.94 7.48 -11.82
CA GLY A 104 8.09 6.56 -11.85
C GLY A 104 8.19 5.63 -10.64
N VAL A 105 7.20 5.61 -9.75
CA VAL A 105 7.13 4.75 -8.56
C VAL A 105 5.88 3.88 -8.63
N CYS A 106 6.01 2.60 -8.31
CA CYS A 106 4.85 1.72 -8.15
C CYS A 106 4.15 2.04 -6.83
N GLU A 107 2.93 2.57 -6.91
CA GLU A 107 2.09 2.87 -5.73
C GLU A 107 0.85 1.97 -5.72
N ASP A 108 0.35 1.64 -4.51
CA ASP A 108 -0.86 0.83 -4.34
C ASP A 108 -2.05 1.55 -5.01
N CYS A 109 -2.74 0.83 -5.89
CA CYS A 109 -3.84 1.36 -6.69
C CYS A 109 -5.14 0.58 -6.49
N PRO A 110 -5.76 0.66 -5.30
CA PRO A 110 -6.89 -0.19 -4.94
C PRO A 110 -8.22 0.26 -5.62
N GLY A 111 -8.21 1.41 -6.30
CA GLY A 111 -9.39 2.03 -6.90
C GLY A 111 -9.55 1.84 -8.42
N GLU A 112 -10.36 2.70 -9.01
CA GLU A 112 -10.55 2.83 -10.47
C GLU A 112 -9.46 3.67 -11.15
N CYS A 113 -8.69 4.47 -10.39
CA CYS A 113 -7.58 5.28 -10.90
C CYS A 113 -6.60 5.64 -9.78
N CYS A 114 -5.34 5.82 -10.16
CA CYS A 114 -4.28 6.41 -9.36
C CYS A 114 -3.89 7.79 -9.86
N ASP A 115 -4.02 8.04 -11.16
CA ASP A 115 -3.85 9.36 -11.73
C ASP A 115 -4.88 9.69 -12.82
N ASN A 116 -4.76 10.87 -13.42
CA ASN A 116 -5.70 11.32 -14.44
C ASN A 116 -5.52 10.62 -15.80
N ALA A 117 -4.39 9.98 -16.06
CA ALA A 117 -4.11 9.21 -17.26
C ALA A 117 -4.91 7.90 -17.29
N ASP A 118 -5.24 7.34 -16.11
CA ASP A 118 -6.11 6.16 -15.97
C ASP A 118 -7.55 6.43 -16.44
N CYS A 119 -7.97 7.69 -16.41
CA CYS A 119 -9.35 8.09 -16.67
C CYS A 119 -9.59 8.56 -18.11
N ASP A 120 -10.77 8.22 -18.65
CA ASP A 120 -11.27 8.77 -19.91
C ASP A 120 -11.27 10.31 -19.93
N GLU A 121 -11.00 10.90 -21.10
CA GLU A 121 -10.92 12.35 -21.29
C GLU A 121 -12.14 13.09 -20.69
N GLY A 122 -11.86 14.00 -19.75
CA GLY A 122 -12.88 14.79 -19.04
C GLY A 122 -13.37 14.21 -17.72
N ASN A 123 -12.83 13.08 -17.27
CA ASN A 123 -13.08 12.54 -15.94
C ASN A 123 -11.79 12.62 -15.11
N PRO A 124 -11.58 13.64 -14.25
CA PRO A 124 -10.43 13.65 -13.36
C PRO A 124 -10.47 12.50 -12.35
N CYS A 125 -9.29 11.99 -11.99
CA CYS A 125 -9.14 11.10 -10.84
C CYS A 125 -9.33 11.92 -9.56
N THR A 126 -10.14 11.43 -8.63
CA THR A 126 -10.40 12.13 -7.36
C THR A 126 -10.62 11.14 -6.23
N GLY A 127 -9.62 11.05 -5.34
CA GLY A 127 -9.44 9.84 -4.53
C GLY A 127 -9.07 8.71 -5.49
N ASP A 128 -9.75 7.58 -5.35
CA ASP A 128 -9.45 6.36 -6.13
C ASP A 128 -10.51 6.10 -7.21
N TYR A 129 -11.16 7.16 -7.72
CA TYR A 129 -12.26 7.03 -8.68
C TYR A 129 -12.25 8.12 -9.75
N CYS A 130 -12.44 7.71 -11.01
CA CYS A 130 -12.67 8.60 -12.14
C CYS A 130 -14.03 9.28 -11.98
N ARG A 131 -14.04 10.58 -11.71
CA ARG A 131 -15.29 11.34 -11.55
C ARG A 131 -15.57 12.17 -12.78
N ARG A 132 -16.80 12.11 -13.27
CA ARG A 132 -17.26 12.95 -14.38
C ARG A 132 -17.15 14.43 -14.04
N GLY A 133 -16.35 15.17 -14.81
CA GLY A 133 -16.17 16.62 -14.74
C GLY A 133 -17.35 17.43 -15.28
#